data_AF-C4RHD3-F1
#
_entry.id   AF-C4RHD3-F1
#
_cell.length_a   1.000
_cell.length_b   1.000
_cell.length_c   1.000
_cell.angle_alpha   90.00
_cell.angle_beta   90.00
_cell.angle_gamma   90.00
#
_symmetry.space_group_name_H-M   'P 1'
#
loop_
_entity.id
_entity.type
_entity.pdbx_description
1 polymer ?
#
loop_
_entity_poly.entity_id
_entity_poly.type
_entity_poly.pdbx_seq_one_letter_code
_entity_poly.pdbx_strand_id
1 'polypeptide(L)'
;MAWRLRQTPDGQFVRLRVTDGGAAVGPMVRAASPDAVDGRGLHIVSGLASRWGVDRDGLGQSVWAEFDPAATPHTDFVVAG
;
A
#
# COMPACT_ATOMS: atom_id res chain seq x y z
N MET A 1 1.05 -9.20 -5.65
CA MET A 1 0.32 -7.94 -5.37
C MET A 1 -1.14 -8.09 -5.78
N ALA A 2 -2.07 -7.61 -4.96
CA ALA A 2 -3.51 -7.67 -5.21
C ALA A 2 -4.16 -6.35 -4.77
N TRP A 3 -5.23 -5.95 -5.45
CA TRP A 3 -6.02 -4.77 -5.09
C TRP A 3 -7.51 -5.11 -5.14
N ARG A 4 -8.31 -4.36 -4.39
CA ARG A 4 -9.76 -4.54 -4.33
C ARG A 4 -10.45 -3.24 -3.95
N LEU A 5 -11.53 -2.91 -4.66
CA LEU A 5 -12.47 -1.87 -4.26
C LEU A 5 -13.44 -2.40 -3.20
N ARG A 6 -13.65 -1.64 -2.13
CA ARG A 6 -14.61 -1.93 -1.07
C ARG A 6 -15.65 -0.81 -1.02
N GLN A 7 -16.91 -1.19 -0.91
CA GLN A 7 -18.00 -0.27 -0.60
C GLN A 7 -18.39 -0.45 0.87
N THR A 8 -18.61 0.65 1.56
CA THR A 8 -19.09 0.72 2.94
C THR A 8 -20.20 1.76 3.06
N PRO A 9 -20.99 1.76 4.14
CA PRO A 9 -21.98 2.81 4.38
C PRO A 9 -21.36 4.22 4.40
N ASP A 10 -20.11 4.34 4.84
CA ASP A 10 -19.39 5.62 4.97
C ASP A 10 -18.67 6.05 3.68
N GLY A 11 -18.77 5.26 2.61
CA GLY A 11 -18.13 5.55 1.32
C GLY A 11 -17.39 4.35 0.72
N GLN A 12 -16.61 4.63 -0.33
CA GLN A 12 -15.77 3.64 -1.00
C GLN A 12 -14.32 3.79 -0.55
N PHE A 13 -13.55 2.70 -0.59
CA PHE A 13 -12.10 2.74 -0.45
C PHE A 13 -11.42 1.67 -1.29
N VAL A 14 -10.19 1.93 -1.72
CA VAL A 14 -9.34 0.97 -2.42
C VAL A 14 -8.39 0.35 -1.40
N ARG A 15 -8.41 -0.98 -1.28
CA ARG A 15 -7.42 -1.71 -0.50
C ARG A 15 -6.38 -2.33 -1.42
N LEU A 16 -5.11 -1.99 -1.19
CA LEU A 16 -3.95 -2.57 -1.85
C LEU A 16 -3.24 -3.52 -0.87
N ARG A 17 -2.87 -4.71 -1.35
CA ARG A 17 -2.13 -5.73 -0.59
C ARG A 17 -0.91 -6.18 -1.38
N VAL A 18 0.26 -6.10 -0.75
CA VAL A 18 1.51 -6.64 -1.28
C VAL A 18 1.96 -7.77 -0.37
N THR A 19 1.98 -8.98 -0.93
CA THR A 19 2.53 -10.17 -0.28
C THR A 19 3.95 -10.37 -0.80
N ASP A 20 4.91 -10.49 0.11
CA ASP A 20 6.26 -10.92 -0.18
C ASP A 20 6.54 -12.27 0.50
N GLY A 21 7.66 -12.92 0.12
CA GLY A 21 8.08 -14.20 0.69
C GLY A 21 8.43 -14.16 2.18
N GLY A 22 8.31 -12.99 2.82
CA GLY A 22 8.58 -12.77 4.22
C GLY A 22 10.05 -12.55 4.54
N ALA A 23 10.31 -11.74 5.56
CA ALA A 23 11.54 -11.73 6.32
C ALA A 23 11.27 -12.30 7.72
N ALA A 24 12.32 -12.71 8.45
CA ALA A 24 12.17 -13.20 9.83
C ALA A 24 11.46 -12.16 10.72
N VAL A 25 11.75 -10.88 10.50
CA VAL A 25 11.16 -9.73 11.21
C VAL A 25 10.05 -9.07 10.39
N GLY A 26 9.11 -8.44 11.11
CA GLY A 26 8.02 -7.66 10.51
C GLY A 26 8.53 -6.43 9.73
N PRO A 27 7.69 -5.82 8.87
CA PRO A 27 8.05 -4.60 8.17
C PRO A 27 8.21 -3.47 9.20
N MET A 28 9.32 -2.74 9.10
CA MET A 28 9.59 -1.59 9.96
C MET A 28 9.67 -0.33 9.11
N VAL A 29 8.98 0.73 9.55
CA VAL A 29 9.18 2.07 8.97
C VAL A 29 10.63 2.47 9.27
N ARG A 30 11.41 2.66 8.21
CA ARG A 30 12.81 3.11 8.29
C ARG A 30 12.88 4.56 7.87
N ALA A 31 13.68 5.36 8.57
CA ALA A 31 14.09 6.67 8.09
C ALA A 31 15.08 6.45 6.95
N ALA A 32 14.62 6.61 5.71
CA ALA A 32 15.47 6.56 4.54
C ALA A 32 16.23 7.89 4.39
N SER A 33 17.55 7.83 4.15
CA SER A 33 18.33 9.01 3.78
C SER A 33 17.78 9.64 2.48
N PRO A 34 17.90 10.96 2.27
CA PRO A 34 17.54 11.61 1.01
C PRO A 34 18.14 10.96 -0.23
N ASP A 35 19.31 10.32 -0.12
CA ASP A 35 20.01 9.64 -1.21
C ASP A 35 19.77 8.12 -1.25
N ALA A 36 18.94 7.59 -0.34
CA ALA A 36 18.63 6.17 -0.31
C ALA A 36 17.77 5.78 -1.52
N VAL A 37 18.19 4.73 -2.23
CA VAL A 37 17.49 4.16 -3.39
C VAL A 37 16.32 3.27 -3.01
N ASP A 38 16.21 2.87 -1.74
CA ASP A 38 15.15 2.02 -1.21
C ASP A 38 14.65 2.50 0.17
N GLY A 39 13.79 1.71 0.82
CA GLY A 39 13.39 1.93 2.21
C GLY A 39 12.26 2.94 2.45
N ARG A 40 11.82 3.67 1.42
CA ARG A 40 10.76 4.69 1.52
C ARG A 40 9.34 4.14 1.49
N GLY A 41 9.15 2.91 0.98
CA GLY A 41 7.82 2.37 0.70
C GLY A 41 6.87 2.43 1.89
N LEU A 42 7.30 1.97 3.07
CA LEU A 42 6.48 2.02 4.28
C LEU A 42 6.27 3.45 4.80
N HIS A 43 7.22 4.35 4.58
CA HIS A 43 7.06 5.76 4.95
C HIS A 43 6.01 6.44 4.08
N ILE A 44 6.03 6.16 2.77
CA ILE A 44 5.03 6.63 1.81
C ILE A 44 3.64 6.07 2.17
N VAL A 45 3.54 4.76 2.40
CA VAL A 45 2.28 4.12 2.82
C VAL A 45 1.76 4.73 4.12
N SER A 46 2.62 4.92 5.12
CA SER A 46 2.24 5.51 6.40
C SER A 46 1.73 6.95 6.27
N GLY A 47 2.24 7.71 5.30
CA GLY A 47 1.85 9.10 5.09
C GLY A 47 0.63 9.28 4.19
N LEU A 48 0.34 8.34 3.29
CA LEU A 48 -0.74 8.46 2.30
C LEU A 48 -1.97 7.60 2.59
N ALA A 49 -1.81 6.48 3.28
CA ALA A 49 -2.93 5.57 3.53
C ALA A 49 -3.80 6.07 4.68
N SER A 50 -5.12 6.00 4.50
CA SER A 50 -6.08 6.28 5.58
C SER A 50 -5.96 5.25 6.70
N ARG A 51 -5.64 4.00 6.34
CA ARG A 51 -5.28 2.91 7.25
C ARG A 51 -4.28 1.98 6.58
N TRP A 52 -3.38 1.40 7.35
CA TRP A 52 -2.49 0.37 6.85
C TRP A 52 -2.13 -0.61 7.97
N GLY A 53 -1.61 -1.76 7.58
CA GLY A 53 -1.21 -2.78 8.53
C GLY A 53 -0.47 -3.93 7.89
N VAL A 54 -0.20 -4.94 8.70
CA VAL A 54 0.58 -6.10 8.32
C VAL A 54 -0.18 -7.34 8.75
N ASP A 55 -0.50 -8.19 7.77
CA ASP A 55 -1.05 -9.52 8.01
C ASP A 55 0.08 -10.53 7.81
N ARG A 56 0.29 -11.41 8.81
CA ARG A 56 1.19 -12.57 8.69
C ARG A 56 0.32 -13.81 8.74
N ASP A 57 0.38 -14.61 7.70
CA ASP A 57 -0.24 -15.92 7.65
C ASP A 57 0.83 -16.99 7.38
N GLY A 58 0.46 -18.27 7.44
CA GLY A 58 1.39 -19.38 7.18
C GLY A 58 1.98 -19.40 5.75
N LEU A 59 1.54 -18.49 4.86
CA LEU A 59 1.97 -18.40 3.47
C LEU A 59 2.88 -17.18 3.21
N GLY A 60 3.07 -16.30 4.20
CA GLY A 60 4.01 -15.19 4.11
C GLY A 60 3.55 -13.95 4.87
N GLN A 61 4.16 -12.82 4.51
CA GLN A 61 3.85 -11.52 5.09
C GLN A 61 3.18 -10.65 4.03
N SER A 62 2.13 -9.95 4.44
CA SER A 62 1.39 -9.04 3.58
C SER A 62 1.26 -7.67 4.23
N VAL A 63 1.77 -6.65 3.56
CA VAL A 63 1.44 -5.26 3.91
C VAL A 63 0.17 -4.88 3.16
N TRP A 64 -0.80 -4.31 3.88
CA TRP A 64 -2.02 -3.77 3.29
C TRP A 64 -2.16 -2.27 3.59
N ALA A 65 -2.78 -1.55 2.68
CA ALA A 65 -3.07 -0.13 2.79
C ALA A 65 -4.44 0.18 2.18
N GLU A 66 -5.19 1.06 2.84
CA GLU A 66 -6.49 1.56 2.41
C GLU A 66 -6.36 3.03 2.02
N PHE A 67 -6.94 3.38 0.87
CA PHE A 67 -6.95 4.73 0.33
C PHE A 67 -8.37 5.11 -0.03
N ASP A 68 -8.72 6.36 0.23
CA ASP A 68 -9.93 6.93 -0.34
C ASP A 68 -9.79 7.00 -1.87
N PRO A 69 -10.85 6.73 -2.64
CA PRO A 69 -10.81 6.86 -4.08
C PRO A 69 -10.54 8.31 -4.46
N ALA A 70 -9.79 8.51 -5.53
CA ALA A 70 -9.59 9.85 -6.07
C ALA A 70 -10.96 10.48 -6.40
N ALA A 71 -11.21 11.66 -5.86
CA ALA A 71 -12.46 12.39 -6.09
C ALA A 71 -12.65 12.78 -7.57
N THR A 72 -11.55 12.88 -8.31
CA THR A 72 -11.55 13.16 -9.75
C THR A 72 -10.70 12.09 -10.45
N PRO A 73 -11.26 11.37 -11.43
CA PRO A 73 -10.49 10.48 -12.28
C PRO A 73 -9.39 11.27 -12.99
N HIS A 74 -8.14 10.83 -12.87
CA HIS A 74 -7.06 11.38 -13.68
C HIS A 74 -7.18 10.74 -15.07
N THR A 75 -7.50 11.53 -16.10
CA THR A 75 -7.68 11.02 -17.47
C THR A 75 -6.38 11.06 -18.29
N ASP A 76 -5.31 11.66 -17.76
CA ASP A 76 -4.07 11.88 -18.50
C ASP A 76 -3.14 10.64 -18.58
N PHE A 77 -3.68 9.44 -18.40
CA PHE A 77 -2.90 8.22 -18.57
C PHE A 77 -2.68 7.96 -20.06
N VAL A 78 -1.45 8.16 -20.53
CA VAL A 78 -1.01 7.62 -21.83
C VAL A 78 -0.92 6.11 -21.68
N VAL A 79 -1.85 5.39 -22.30
CA VAL A 79 -1.77 3.94 -22.41
C VAL A 79 -0.56 3.63 -23.29
N ALA A 80 0.47 3.02 -22.71
CA ALA A 80 1.57 2.46 -23.49
C ALA A 80 0.99 1.35 -24.37
N GLY A 81 1.05 1.55 -25.69
CA GLY A 81 0.73 0.54 -26.70
C GLY A 81 1.83 -0.49 -26.87
#